data_AF-A0AAP2BQ58-F1
#
_entry.id   AF-A0AAP2BQ58-F1
#
_cell.length_a   1.000
_cell.length_b   1.000
_cell.length_c   1.000
_cell.angle_alpha   90.00
_cell.angle_beta   90.00
_cell.angle_gamma   90.00
#
_symmetry.space_group_name_H-M   'P 1'
#
loop_
_entity.id
_entity.type
_entity.pdbx_description
1 polymer ?
#
loop_
_entity_poly.entity_id
_entity_poly.type
_entity_poly.pdbx_seq_one_letter_code
_entity_poly.pdbx_strand_id
1 'polypeptide(L)'
;SQMNNALQATIAENVGLIRSIPEKYFTEVEGLVMRSVARGRDLSYLTDELQKRHGITRRRAAFIARDQNNKATSVVQSARQQALGITQGIWKHSHAGKKPRQSHVKANGQLFDLSKGMLIDGEHIMPGELPNCRCTWEAVIPGLSKQD
;
A
#
# COMPACT_ATOMS: atom_id res chain seq x y z
N SER A 1 2.29 14.61 -12.71
CA SER A 1 2.45 15.17 -11.35
C SER A 1 3.46 14.32 -10.59
N GLN A 2 4.12 14.87 -9.56
CA GLN A 2 5.05 14.12 -8.70
C GLN A 2 4.41 12.87 -8.09
N MET A 3 3.14 12.96 -7.68
CA MET A 3 2.34 11.84 -7.18
C MET A 3 2.22 10.68 -8.20
N ASN A 4 1.94 10.99 -9.47
CA ASN A 4 1.83 9.93 -10.49
C ASN A 4 3.17 9.22 -10.69
N ASN A 5 4.29 9.94 -10.65
CA ASN A 5 5.62 9.35 -10.79
C ASN A 5 5.95 8.44 -9.59
N ALA A 6 5.67 8.88 -8.37
CA ALA A 6 5.87 8.08 -7.16
C ALA A 6 5.00 6.81 -7.15
N LEU A 7 3.74 6.92 -7.60
CA LEU A 7 2.84 5.78 -7.73
C LEU A 7 3.34 4.78 -8.77
N GLN A 8 3.78 5.24 -9.94
CA GLN A 8 4.33 4.37 -10.99
C GLN A 8 5.60 3.66 -10.53
N ALA A 9 6.54 4.39 -9.90
CA ALA A 9 7.76 3.81 -9.36
C ALA A 9 7.47 2.72 -8.31
N THR A 10 6.53 3.00 -7.40
CA THR A 10 6.08 2.03 -6.39
C THR A 10 5.49 0.78 -7.05
N ILE A 11 4.66 0.93 -8.08
CA ILE A 11 4.05 -0.21 -8.76
C ILE A 11 5.12 -1.03 -9.50
N ALA A 12 6.03 -0.39 -10.22
CA ALA A 12 7.10 -1.08 -10.94
C ALA A 12 8.01 -1.90 -10.00
N GLU A 13 8.48 -1.29 -8.90
CA GLU A 13 9.28 -1.98 -7.88
C GLU A 13 8.54 -3.21 -7.32
N ASN A 14 7.27 -3.04 -6.99
CA ASN A 14 6.48 -4.08 -6.34
C ASN A 14 6.05 -5.20 -7.28
N VAL A 15 5.85 -4.90 -8.57
CA VAL A 15 5.62 -5.92 -9.60
C VAL A 15 6.90 -6.74 -9.82
N GLY A 16 8.08 -6.12 -9.75
CA GLY A 16 9.39 -6.79 -9.79
C GLY A 16 9.57 -7.90 -8.73
N LEU A 17 8.85 -7.81 -7.60
CA LEU A 17 8.89 -8.81 -6.52
C LEU A 17 7.99 -10.02 -6.78
N ILE A 18 7.15 -10.00 -7.83
CA ILE A 18 6.19 -11.07 -8.12
C ILE A 18 6.89 -12.24 -8.82
N ARG A 19 7.18 -13.30 -8.06
CA ARG A 19 7.80 -14.53 -8.61
C ARG A 19 6.85 -15.46 -9.35
N SER A 20 5.53 -15.27 -9.20
CA SER A 20 4.51 -16.14 -9.79
C SER A 20 4.10 -15.75 -11.21
N ILE A 21 4.67 -14.66 -11.76
CA ILE A 21 4.39 -14.16 -13.10
C ILE A 21 5.75 -13.93 -13.77
N PRO A 22 5.98 -14.40 -15.02
CA PRO A 22 7.21 -14.12 -15.73
C PRO A 22 7.44 -12.63 -15.99
N GLU A 23 8.70 -12.19 -15.92
CA GLU A 23 9.10 -10.77 -16.03
C GLU A 23 8.64 -10.11 -17.34
N LYS A 24 8.57 -10.87 -18.43
CA LYS A 24 8.06 -10.39 -19.74
C LYS A 24 6.62 -9.85 -19.69
N TYR A 25 5.86 -10.14 -18.62
CA TYR A 25 4.50 -9.64 -18.41
C TYR A 25 4.42 -8.49 -17.41
N PHE A 26 5.53 -8.02 -16.83
CA PHE A 26 5.49 -7.02 -15.76
C PHE A 26 4.87 -5.69 -16.20
N THR A 27 5.18 -5.20 -17.40
CA THR A 27 4.55 -3.99 -17.95
C THR A 27 3.03 -4.13 -18.06
N GLU A 28 2.53 -5.32 -18.40
CA GLU A 28 1.08 -5.58 -18.44
C GLU A 28 0.47 -5.57 -17.03
N VAL A 29 1.15 -6.23 -16.07
CA VAL A 29 0.73 -6.28 -14.67
C VAL A 29 0.70 -4.87 -14.06
N GLU A 30 1.72 -4.05 -14.29
CA GLU A 30 1.77 -2.65 -13.86
C GLU A 30 0.56 -1.87 -14.39
N GLY A 31 0.24 -2.04 -15.67
CA GLY A 31 -0.94 -1.45 -16.30
C GLY A 31 -2.26 -1.91 -15.67
N LEU A 32 -2.38 -3.20 -15.31
CA LEU A 32 -3.55 -3.73 -14.61
C LEU A 32 -3.70 -3.14 -13.20
N VAL A 33 -2.58 -3.02 -12.46
CA VAL A 33 -2.56 -2.40 -11.14
C VAL A 33 -2.99 -0.94 -11.23
N MET A 34 -2.42 -0.17 -12.16
CA MET A 34 -2.81 1.24 -12.37
C MET A 34 -4.29 1.40 -12.68
N ARG A 35 -4.86 0.54 -13.53
CA ARG A 35 -6.30 0.54 -13.82
C ARG A 35 -7.14 0.22 -12.59
N SER A 36 -6.73 -0.76 -11.78
CA SER A 36 -7.42 -1.11 -10.53
C SER A 36 -7.45 0.07 -9.55
N VAL A 37 -6.32 0.79 -9.41
CA VAL A 37 -6.22 1.99 -8.57
C VAL A 37 -7.10 3.11 -9.10
N ALA A 38 -7.04 3.40 -10.40
CA ALA A 38 -7.87 4.44 -11.04
C ALA A 38 -9.38 4.16 -10.92
N ARG A 39 -9.77 2.89 -10.82
CA ARG A 39 -11.15 2.44 -10.59
C ARG A 39 -11.56 2.40 -9.11
N GLY A 40 -10.79 3.03 -8.22
CA GLY A 40 -11.13 3.11 -6.80
C GLY A 40 -10.79 1.85 -6.00
N ARG A 41 -9.65 1.21 -6.31
CA ARG A 41 -9.20 -0.07 -5.74
C ARG A 41 -10.13 -1.23 -6.08
N ASP A 42 -10.39 -1.41 -7.37
CA ASP A 42 -11.18 -2.52 -7.90
C ASP A 42 -10.38 -3.84 -7.78
N LEU A 43 -10.46 -4.47 -6.61
CA LEU A 43 -9.73 -5.70 -6.27
C LEU A 43 -10.26 -6.89 -7.07
N SER A 44 -11.56 -6.93 -7.37
CA SER A 44 -12.16 -8.02 -8.14
C SER A 44 -11.62 -8.00 -9.56
N TYR A 45 -11.67 -6.83 -10.22
CA TYR A 45 -11.10 -6.66 -11.55
C TYR A 45 -9.65 -7.13 -11.62
N LEU A 46 -8.78 -6.64 -10.72
CA LEU A 46 -7.37 -7.01 -10.76
C LEU A 46 -7.15 -8.50 -10.49
N THR A 47 -7.91 -9.08 -9.56
CA THR A 47 -7.84 -10.52 -9.29
C THR A 47 -8.22 -11.33 -10.52
N ASP A 48 -9.35 -10.98 -11.16
CA ASP A 48 -9.88 -11.71 -12.30
C ASP A 48 -8.96 -11.59 -13.52
N GLU A 49 -8.42 -10.41 -13.79
CA GLU A 49 -7.48 -10.20 -14.90
C GLU A 49 -6.15 -10.94 -14.68
N LEU A 50 -5.59 -10.88 -13.47
CA LEU A 50 -4.35 -11.59 -13.16
C LEU A 50 -4.52 -13.12 -13.28
N GLN A 51 -5.65 -13.65 -12.81
CA GLN A 51 -5.96 -15.07 -12.92
C GLN A 51 -6.13 -15.48 -14.40
N LYS A 52 -6.95 -14.74 -15.16
CA LYS A 52 -7.26 -15.07 -16.56
C LYS A 52 -6.03 -14.99 -17.46
N ARG A 53 -5.18 -13.97 -17.31
CA ARG A 53 -4.06 -13.69 -18.23
C ARG A 53 -2.79 -14.47 -17.90
N HIS A 54 -2.54 -14.75 -16.63
CA HIS A 54 -1.27 -15.34 -16.19
C HIS A 54 -1.42 -16.75 -15.61
N GLY A 55 -2.63 -17.31 -15.58
CA GLY A 55 -2.87 -18.69 -15.14
C GLY A 55 -2.55 -18.97 -13.67
N ILE A 56 -2.34 -17.92 -12.87
CA ILE A 56 -2.07 -18.08 -11.43
C ILE A 56 -3.35 -18.43 -10.68
N THR A 57 -3.21 -19.11 -9.55
CA THR A 57 -4.38 -19.44 -8.71
C THR A 57 -5.12 -18.18 -8.27
N ARG A 58 -6.46 -18.26 -8.15
CA ARG A 58 -7.28 -17.14 -7.67
C ARG A 58 -6.83 -16.61 -6.31
N ARG A 59 -6.36 -17.51 -5.44
CA ARG A 59 -5.78 -17.15 -4.13
C ARG A 59 -4.54 -16.26 -4.29
N ARG A 60 -3.65 -16.59 -5.23
CA ARG A 60 -2.45 -15.79 -5.53
C ARG A 60 -2.80 -14.46 -6.19
N ALA A 61 -3.71 -14.47 -7.16
CA ALA A 61 -4.21 -13.25 -7.78
C ALA A 61 -4.83 -12.29 -6.74
N ALA A 62 -5.69 -12.79 -5.85
CA ALA A 62 -6.29 -12.00 -4.77
C ALA A 62 -5.26 -11.49 -3.74
N PHE A 63 -4.15 -12.20 -3.57
CA PHE A 63 -3.03 -11.73 -2.74
C PHE A 63 -2.35 -10.53 -3.41
N ILE A 64 -1.95 -10.67 -4.67
CA ILE A 64 -1.28 -9.61 -5.45
C ILE A 64 -2.21 -8.40 -5.55
N ALA A 65 -3.48 -8.59 -5.89
CA ALA A 65 -4.42 -7.50 -6.07
C ALA A 65 -4.55 -6.62 -4.82
N ARG A 66 -4.67 -7.25 -3.64
CA ARG A 66 -4.75 -6.53 -2.36
C ARG A 66 -3.43 -5.86 -2.01
N ASP A 67 -2.33 -6.57 -2.18
CA ASP A 67 -0.99 -6.06 -1.88
C ASP A 67 -0.69 -4.77 -2.66
N GLN A 68 -0.82 -4.84 -4.00
CA GLN A 68 -0.51 -3.71 -4.87
C GLN A 68 -1.44 -2.50 -4.61
N ASN A 69 -2.74 -2.75 -4.38
CA ASN A 69 -3.67 -1.67 -4.06
C ASN A 69 -3.40 -1.03 -2.68
N ASN A 70 -2.91 -1.79 -1.70
CA ASN A 70 -2.54 -1.28 -0.39
C ASN A 70 -1.35 -0.33 -0.48
N LYS A 71 -0.31 -0.72 -1.21
CA LYS A 71 0.87 0.12 -1.44
C LYS A 71 0.51 1.38 -2.23
N ALA A 72 -0.21 1.22 -3.34
CA ALA A 72 -0.69 2.34 -4.14
C ALA A 72 -1.51 3.35 -3.32
N THR A 73 -2.39 2.86 -2.45
CA THR A 73 -3.18 3.77 -1.62
C THR A 73 -2.35 4.44 -0.54
N SER A 74 -1.35 3.76 0.02
CA SER A 74 -0.41 4.38 0.96
C SER A 74 0.27 5.61 0.33
N VAL A 75 0.79 5.44 -0.89
CA VAL A 75 1.41 6.53 -1.66
C VAL A 75 0.42 7.66 -1.95
N VAL A 76 -0.76 7.34 -2.48
CA VAL A 76 -1.76 8.34 -2.87
C VAL A 76 -2.29 9.12 -1.66
N GLN A 77 -2.58 8.43 -0.55
CA GLN A 77 -3.09 9.08 0.65
C GLN A 77 -2.03 9.95 1.31
N SER A 78 -0.79 9.46 1.41
CA SER A 78 0.30 10.27 1.96
C SER A 78 0.53 11.53 1.13
N ALA A 79 0.61 11.41 -0.20
CA ALA A 79 0.78 12.56 -1.08
C ALA A 79 -0.37 13.58 -0.97
N ARG A 80 -1.62 13.12 -0.88
CA ARG A 80 -2.79 14.00 -0.71
C ARG A 80 -2.77 14.73 0.62
N GLN A 81 -2.45 14.02 1.70
CA GLN A 81 -2.41 14.61 3.04
C GLN A 81 -1.27 15.63 3.17
N GLN A 82 -0.08 15.32 2.64
CA GLN A 82 1.04 16.26 2.59
C GLN A 82 0.69 17.52 1.78
N ALA A 83 -0.04 17.37 0.65
CA ALA A 83 -0.52 18.52 -0.12
C ALA A 83 -1.52 19.40 0.65
N LEU A 84 -2.16 18.87 1.69
CA LEU A 84 -3.05 19.60 2.61
C LEU A 84 -2.30 20.11 3.86
N GLY A 85 -0.97 20.00 3.91
CA GLY A 85 -0.16 20.44 5.04
C GLY A 85 -0.16 19.49 6.24
N ILE A 86 -0.72 18.28 6.09
CA ILE A 86 -0.69 17.24 7.13
C ILE A 86 0.67 16.54 7.05
N THR A 87 1.43 16.59 8.14
CA THR A 87 2.79 16.01 8.23
C THR A 87 2.86 14.73 9.03
N GLN A 88 1.86 14.47 9.88
CA GLN A 88 1.88 13.34 10.83
C GLN A 88 0.66 12.45 10.71
N GLY A 89 0.88 11.17 11.01
CA GLY A 89 -0.17 10.17 11.14
C GLY A 89 0.01 9.34 12.41
N ILE A 90 -1.09 8.79 12.91
CA ILE A 90 -1.07 7.77 13.96
C ILE A 90 -1.23 6.42 13.27
N TRP A 91 -0.25 5.53 13.44
CA TRP A 91 -0.28 4.20 12.86
C TRP A 91 -1.47 3.39 13.39
N LYS A 92 -2.23 2.78 12.49
CA LYS A 92 -3.37 1.91 12.83
C LYS A 92 -3.14 0.51 12.30
N HIS A 93 -2.91 -0.41 13.23
CA HIS A 93 -2.86 -1.83 12.90
C HIS A 93 -4.26 -2.34 12.56
N SER A 94 -4.37 -3.15 11.49
CA SER A 94 -5.68 -3.59 10.98
C SER A 94 -6.35 -4.69 11.80
N HIS A 95 -5.60 -5.42 12.62
CA HIS A 95 -6.07 -6.62 13.35
C HIS A 95 -6.67 -7.74 12.48
N ALA A 96 -6.63 -7.62 11.15
CA ALA A 96 -7.28 -8.54 10.22
C ALA A 96 -6.42 -9.77 9.83
N GLY A 97 -5.18 -9.85 10.30
CA GLY A 97 -4.25 -10.94 10.00
C GLY A 97 -4.26 -12.02 11.08
N LYS A 98 -4.39 -13.30 10.70
CA LYS A 98 -4.32 -14.43 11.65
C LYS A 98 -2.99 -14.52 12.39
N LYS A 99 -1.90 -14.11 11.73
CA LYS A 99 -0.54 -14.03 12.29
C LYS A 99 -0.02 -12.61 12.03
N PRO A 100 -0.30 -11.65 12.92
CA PRO A 100 0.13 -10.27 12.72
C PRO A 100 1.64 -10.14 12.94
N ARG A 101 2.26 -9.17 12.24
CA ARG A 101 3.64 -8.75 12.52
C ARG A 101 3.67 -8.03 13.86
N GLN A 102 4.38 -8.57 14.84
CA GLN A 102 4.35 -8.01 16.21
C GLN A 102 4.87 -6.58 16.26
N SER A 103 5.84 -6.23 15.42
CA SER A 103 6.34 -4.87 15.28
C SER A 103 5.25 -3.89 14.82
N HIS A 104 4.38 -4.30 13.89
CA HIS A 104 3.23 -3.49 13.45
C HIS A 104 2.13 -3.38 14.51
N VAL A 105 1.98 -4.40 15.36
CA VAL A 105 1.06 -4.34 16.51
C VAL A 105 1.58 -3.34 17.53
N LYS A 106 2.89 -3.37 17.85
CA LYS A 106 3.54 -2.41 18.74
C LYS A 106 3.48 -0.98 18.20
N ALA A 107 3.58 -0.81 16.88
CA ALA A 107 3.43 0.49 16.22
C ALA A 107 2.00 1.06 16.34
N ASN A 108 0.98 0.25 16.62
CA ASN A 108 -0.39 0.73 16.70
C ASN A 108 -0.55 1.85 17.75
N GLY A 109 -1.11 2.98 17.33
CA GLY A 109 -1.29 4.16 18.16
C GLY A 109 -0.06 5.08 18.21
N GLN A 110 1.07 4.70 17.60
CA GLN A 110 2.27 5.54 17.58
C GLN A 110 2.22 6.56 16.45
N LEU A 111 2.77 7.74 16.75
CA LEU A 111 2.91 8.84 15.81
C LEU A 111 4.07 8.57 14.85
N PHE A 112 3.90 8.93 13.57
CA PHE A 112 4.95 8.87 12.56
C PHE A 112 4.83 10.03 11.56
N ASP A 113 5.91 10.27 10.84
CA ASP A 113 6.01 11.31 9.81
C ASP A 113 5.54 10.76 8.44
N LEU A 114 4.62 11.44 7.77
CA LEU A 114 4.05 11.00 6.48
C LEU A 114 5.04 11.08 5.31
N SER A 115 6.04 11.96 5.39
CA SER A 115 7.09 12.11 4.38
C SER A 115 8.19 11.06 4.51
N LYS A 116 8.41 10.55 5.73
CA LYS A 116 9.48 9.59 6.04
C LYS A 116 8.98 8.17 6.25
N GLY A 117 7.78 7.99 6.78
CA GLY A 117 7.32 6.72 7.34
C GLY A 117 7.77 6.51 8.78
N MET A 118 7.42 5.35 9.32
CA MET A 118 7.72 4.96 10.69
C MET A 118 8.93 4.03 10.73
N LEU A 119 9.88 4.28 11.64
CA LEU A 119 11.00 3.37 11.87
C LEU A 119 10.52 2.11 12.58
N ILE A 120 10.42 1.01 11.84
CA ILE A 120 9.97 -0.30 12.32
C ILE A 120 11.01 -1.34 11.86
N ASP A 121 11.50 -2.15 12.79
CA ASP A 121 12.49 -3.20 12.52
C ASP A 121 13.76 -2.71 11.78
N GLY A 122 14.14 -1.43 12.00
CA GLY A 122 15.32 -0.81 11.39
C GLY A 122 15.08 -0.10 10.05
N GLU A 123 13.87 -0.20 9.49
CA GLU A 123 13.50 0.40 8.21
C GLU A 123 12.39 1.44 8.39
N HIS A 124 12.42 2.50 7.57
CA HIS A 124 11.30 3.44 7.53
C HIS A 124 10.26 2.92 6.55
N ILE A 125 9.08 2.58 7.07
CA ILE A 125 7.99 2.02 6.27
C ILE A 125 6.70 2.79 6.50
N MET A 126 5.87 2.85 5.46
CA MET A 126 4.51 3.35 5.53
C MET A 126 3.52 2.22 5.88
N PRO A 127 2.39 2.55 6.55
CA PRO A 127 1.31 1.59 6.69
C PRO A 127 0.83 1.10 5.33
N GLY A 128 0.69 -0.23 5.19
CA GLY A 128 0.29 -0.88 3.94
C GLY A 128 1.42 -1.15 2.94
N GLU A 129 2.66 -0.72 3.24
CA GLU A 129 3.81 -0.86 2.33
C GLU A 129 4.36 -2.30 2.26
N LEU A 130 4.43 -3.01 3.38
CA LEU A 130 4.97 -4.38 3.38
C LEU A 130 4.00 -5.40 2.75
N PRO A 131 4.52 -6.54 2.24
CA PRO A 131 3.71 -7.57 1.60
C PRO A 131 2.46 -7.99 2.38
N ASN A 132 1.28 -7.84 1.76
CA ASN A 132 -0.04 -8.15 2.33
C ASN A 132 -0.31 -7.46 3.69
N CYS A 133 0.38 -6.34 3.96
CA CYS A 133 0.09 -5.47 5.08
C CYS A 133 -1.24 -4.75 4.84
N ARG A 134 -2.11 -4.74 5.84
CA ARG A 134 -3.41 -4.05 5.79
C ARG A 134 -3.49 -2.86 6.75
N CYS A 135 -2.36 -2.51 7.37
CA CYS A 135 -2.30 -1.35 8.27
C CYS A 135 -2.60 -0.06 7.50
N THR A 136 -3.15 0.91 8.21
CA THR A 136 -3.47 2.24 7.72
C THR A 136 -2.98 3.25 8.75
N TRP A 137 -3.43 4.50 8.63
CA TRP A 137 -3.21 5.50 9.65
C TRP A 137 -4.41 6.42 9.77
N GLU A 138 -4.43 7.13 10.90
CA GLU A 138 -5.29 8.27 11.14
C GLU A 138 -4.46 9.54 10.94
N ALA A 139 -4.93 10.47 10.12
CA ALA A 139 -4.23 11.73 9.87
C ALA A 139 -4.32 12.64 11.10
N VAL A 140 -3.19 13.23 11.50
CA VAL A 140 -3.18 14.24 12.57
C VAL A 140 -3.47 15.60 11.94
N ILE A 141 -4.71 16.05 12.04
CA ILE A 141 -5.16 17.31 11.43
C ILE A 141 -4.79 18.48 12.35
N PRO A 142 -3.92 19.42 11.92
CA PRO A 142 -3.55 20.58 12.72
C PRO A 142 -4.80 21.35 13.20
N GLY A 143 -4.89 21.61 14.49
CA GLY A 143 -5.99 22.36 15.11
C GLY A 143 -7.28 21.56 15.38
N LEU A 144 -7.38 20.29 14.99
CA LEU A 144 -8.53 19.42 15.30
C LEU A 144 -8.16 18.17 16.11
N SER A 145 -6.95 17.65 15.93
CA SER A 145 -6.44 16.56 16.76
C SER A 145 -6.06 17.10 18.14
N LYS A 146 -6.61 16.51 19.21
CA LYS A 146 -6.16 16.78 20.59
C LYS A 146 -4.66 16.48 20.68
N GLN A 147 -3.87 17.51 20.97
CA GLN A 147 -2.51 17.34 21.47
C GLN A 147 -2.67 16.97 22.94
N ASP A 148 -2.41 15.71 23.28
CA ASP A 148 -2.15 15.33 24.67
C ASP A 148 -0.74 15.80 25.07
#